data_AF-A0A959VC28-F1
#
_entry.id   AF-A0A959VC28-F1
#
_cell.length_a   1.000
_cell.length_b   1.000
_cell.length_c   1.000
_cell.angle_alpha   90.00
_cell.angle_beta   90.00
_cell.angle_gamma   90.00
#
_symmetry.space_group_name_H-M   'P 1'
#
loop_
_entity.id
_entity.type
_entity.pdbx_description
1 polymer ?
#
loop_
_entity_poly.entity_id
_entity_poly.type
_entity_poly.pdbx_seq_one_letter_code
_entity_poly.pdbx_strand_id
1 'polypeptide(L)'
;MKKWLIYITFVCLPMLLTGQVISDRLQLNDKDINLNPDTLKTQITTASRSKKYLEDLPVTVFIISRKEILEGGFTTLTDVLKSAPGIKVSQPGSALDGESFLM
;
A
#
# COMPACT_ATOMS: atom_id res chain seq x y z
N MET A 1 -21.65 -20.49 52.64
CA MET A 1 -20.66 -20.24 51.56
C MET A 1 -21.16 -19.26 50.47
N LYS A 2 -22.21 -18.46 50.70
CA LYS A 2 -22.82 -17.59 49.66
C LYS A 2 -22.41 -16.11 49.76
N LYS A 3 -21.83 -15.69 50.89
CA LYS A 3 -21.42 -14.29 51.15
C LYS A 3 -20.11 -13.91 50.44
N TRP A 4 -19.20 -14.85 50.22
CA TRP A 4 -17.92 -14.58 49.55
C TRP A 4 -18.08 -14.29 48.05
N LEU A 5 -19.07 -14.92 47.41
CA LEU A 5 -19.36 -14.72 45.98
C LEU A 5 -19.85 -13.28 45.70
N ILE A 6 -20.60 -12.67 46.63
CA ILE A 6 -21.07 -11.29 46.54
C ILE A 6 -19.91 -10.28 46.65
N TYR A 7 -18.91 -10.57 47.49
CA TYR A 7 -17.73 -9.71 47.63
C TYR A 7 -16.87 -9.71 46.35
N ILE A 8 -16.74 -10.86 45.67
CA ILE A 8 -16.02 -10.95 44.39
C ILE A 8 -16.76 -10.15 43.30
N THR A 9 -18.10 -10.21 43.27
CA THR A 9 -18.89 -9.44 42.29
C THR A 9 -18.80 -7.93 42.56
N PHE A 10 -18.80 -7.51 43.84
CA PHE A 10 -18.72 -6.10 44.23
C PHE A 10 -17.33 -5.48 43.97
N VAL A 11 -16.27 -6.29 44.05
CA VAL A 11 -14.89 -5.86 43.73
C VAL A 11 -14.61 -5.84 42.22
N CYS A 12 -15.25 -6.72 41.44
CA CYS A 12 -15.02 -6.81 39.99
C CYS A 12 -15.82 -5.77 39.18
N LEU A 13 -16.99 -5.34 39.68
CA LEU A 13 -17.85 -4.36 38.99
C LEU A 13 -17.20 -2.98 38.72
N PRO A 14 -16.42 -2.38 39.65
CA PRO A 14 -15.75 -1.10 39.35
C PRO A 14 -14.57 -1.23 38.37
N MET A 15 -14.03 -2.44 38.17
CA MET A 15 -12.90 -2.67 37.25
C MET A 15 -13.34 -2.72 35.78
N LEU A 16 -14.62 -2.97 35.51
CA LEU A 16 -15.19 -2.95 34.16
C LEU A 16 -15.55 -1.53 33.66
N LEU A 17 -15.69 -0.54 34.54
CA LEU A 17 -16.08 0.83 34.14
C LEU A 17 -14.90 1.72 33.70
N THR A 18 -13.65 1.39 34.05
CA THR A 18 -12.48 2.24 33.72
C THR A 18 -11.83 1.93 32.37
N GLY A 19 -12.36 0.95 31.62
CA GLY A 19 -11.82 0.50 30.33
C GLY A 19 -12.26 1.30 29.10
N GLN A 20 -12.76 2.53 29.23
CA GLN A 20 -13.07 3.36 28.07
C GLN A 20 -11.77 3.85 27.43
N VAL A 21 -11.30 3.11 26.42
CA VAL A 21 -10.23 3.55 25.52
C VAL A 21 -10.73 4.79 24.79
N ILE A 22 -10.11 5.94 25.09
CA ILE A 22 -10.30 7.18 24.33
C ILE A 22 -9.67 6.93 22.95
N SER A 23 -10.50 6.59 21.97
CA SER A 23 -10.07 6.65 20.57
C SER A 23 -9.94 8.12 20.18
N ASP A 24 -8.73 8.68 20.32
CA ASP A 24 -8.36 9.89 19.60
C ASP A 24 -8.50 9.60 18.11
N ARG A 25 -9.61 10.05 17.53
CA ARG A 25 -9.79 10.06 16.09
C ARG A 25 -8.74 11.00 15.52
N LEU A 26 -7.69 10.44 14.93
CA LEU A 26 -6.77 11.16 14.05
C LEU A 26 -7.58 11.75 12.89
N GLN A 27 -8.06 12.98 13.08
CA GLN A 27 -8.71 13.78 12.05
C GLN A 27 -7.60 14.36 11.19
N LEU A 28 -7.34 13.72 10.06
CA LEU A 28 -6.46 14.27 9.03
C LEU A 28 -7.09 15.56 8.50
N ASN A 29 -6.32 16.65 8.52
CA ASN A 29 -6.74 17.97 8.04
C ASN A 29 -5.96 18.33 6.77
N ASP A 30 -6.40 19.36 6.05
CA ASP A 30 -5.77 19.82 4.80
C ASP A 30 -4.30 20.23 4.98
N LYS A 31 -3.90 20.54 6.22
CA LYS A 31 -2.52 20.91 6.59
C LYS A 31 -1.58 19.70 6.70
N ASP A 32 -2.10 18.48 6.77
CA ASP A 32 -1.32 17.25 6.79
C ASP A 32 -0.92 16.80 5.38
N ILE A 33 -1.43 17.48 4.35
CA ILE A 33 -1.09 17.23 2.95
C ILE A 33 0.29 17.84 2.68
N ASN A 34 1.35 17.04 2.86
CA ASN A 34 2.67 17.39 2.37
C ASN A 34 2.69 17.23 0.84
N LEU A 35 2.32 18.29 0.12
CA LEU A 35 2.59 18.40 -1.31
C LEU A 35 4.08 18.69 -1.46
N ASN A 36 4.90 17.64 -1.52
CA ASN A 36 6.32 17.79 -1.85
C ASN A 36 6.42 18.50 -3.23
N PRO A 37 6.93 19.74 -3.30
CA PRO A 37 7.04 20.49 -4.55
C PRO A 37 8.22 20.04 -5.40
N ASP A 38 8.85 18.89 -5.10
CA ASP A 38 9.70 18.16 -6.05
C ASP A 38 8.85 17.58 -7.20
N THR A 39 8.15 18.46 -7.91
CA THR A 39 7.86 18.29 -9.33
C THR A 39 9.19 18.34 -10.08
N LEU A 40 10.05 17.36 -9.85
CA LEU A 40 11.18 17.08 -10.71
C LEU A 40 10.56 16.77 -12.07
N LYS A 41 10.63 17.73 -12.99
CA LYS A 41 10.18 17.57 -14.38
C LYS A 41 10.84 16.32 -14.94
N THR A 42 10.10 15.22 -14.90
CA THR A 42 10.65 13.90 -15.18
C THR A 42 10.74 13.78 -16.68
N GLN A 43 11.97 13.76 -17.19
CA GLN A 43 12.24 13.60 -18.60
C GLN A 43 12.34 12.13 -18.94
N ILE A 44 11.58 11.69 -19.93
CA ILE A 44 11.61 10.32 -20.42
C ILE A 44 11.86 10.29 -21.92
N THR A 45 12.35 9.15 -22.42
CA THR A 45 12.60 8.93 -23.86
C THR A 45 11.75 7.78 -24.43
N THR A 46 11.21 6.90 -23.57
CA THR A 46 10.54 5.66 -23.98
C THR A 46 9.31 5.88 -24.86
N ALA A 47 8.44 6.84 -24.52
CA ALA A 47 7.17 7.04 -25.21
C ALA A 47 7.33 7.64 -26.62
N SER A 48 8.25 8.59 -26.81
CA SER A 48 8.37 9.38 -28.04
C SER A 48 9.67 9.13 -28.80
N ARG A 49 10.54 8.22 -28.31
CA ARG A 49 11.92 8.00 -28.79
C ARG A 49 12.79 9.27 -28.79
N SER A 50 12.36 10.32 -28.09
CA SER A 50 13.04 11.61 -27.94
C SER A 50 12.86 12.10 -26.51
N LYS A 51 13.78 12.92 -26.02
CA LYS A 51 13.69 13.48 -24.67
C LYS A 51 12.48 14.42 -24.57
N LYS A 52 11.48 14.03 -23.79
CA LYS A 52 10.25 14.80 -23.53
C LYS A 52 9.93 14.78 -22.04
N TYR A 53 9.27 15.82 -21.56
CA TYR A 53 8.75 15.83 -20.20
C TYR A 53 7.47 14.99 -20.12
N LEU A 54 7.25 14.37 -18.97
CA LEU A 54 6.08 13.52 -18.73
C LEU A 54 4.76 14.26 -18.99
N GLU A 55 4.69 15.55 -18.61
CA GLU A 55 3.53 16.43 -18.78
C GLU A 55 3.18 16.72 -20.24
N ASP A 56 4.12 16.56 -21.16
CA ASP A 56 3.93 16.86 -22.60
C ASP A 56 3.47 15.62 -23.40
N LEU A 57 3.34 14.45 -22.76
CA LEU A 57 3.06 13.20 -23.45
C LEU A 57 1.56 12.91 -23.55
N PRO A 58 1.03 12.59 -24.74
CA PRO A 58 -0.38 12.25 -24.93
C PRO A 58 -0.70 10.78 -24.56
N VAL A 59 0.09 10.17 -23.67
CA VAL A 59 -0.02 8.76 -23.28
C VAL A 59 0.24 8.59 -21.79
N THR A 60 -0.38 7.59 -21.17
CA THR A 60 -0.14 7.24 -19.77
C THR A 60 1.20 6.51 -19.63
N VAL A 61 2.03 6.95 -18.69
CA VAL A 61 3.32 6.32 -18.40
C VAL A 61 3.39 6.00 -16.92
N PHE A 62 3.77 4.76 -16.60
CA PHE A 62 4.06 4.33 -15.24
C PHE A 62 5.59 4.26 -15.07
N ILE A 63 6.12 4.99 -14.09
CA ILE A 63 7.55 5.07 -13.82
C ILE A 63 7.81 4.39 -12.49
N ILE A 64 8.72 3.42 -12.50
CA ILE A 64 9.14 2.71 -11.29
C ILE A 64 10.57 3.11 -11.00
N SER A 65 10.78 3.77 -9.87
CA SER A 65 12.09 4.31 -9.49
C SER A 65 13.02 3.23 -8.92
N ARG A 66 14.33 3.48 -8.93
CA ARG A 66 15.30 2.60 -8.23
C ARG A 66 14.92 2.43 -6.75
N LYS A 67 14.43 3.49 -6.11
CA LYS A 67 14.05 3.46 -4.69
C LYS A 67 12.88 2.50 -4.48
N GLU A 68 11.85 2.58 -5.30
CA GLU A 68 10.72 1.65 -5.26
C GLU A 68 11.13 0.21 -5.53
N ILE A 69 12.07 -0.03 -6.46
CA ILE A 69 12.58 -1.38 -6.72
C ILE A 69 13.24 -1.98 -5.47
N LEU A 70 14.06 -1.19 -4.78
CA LEU A 70 14.78 -1.62 -3.59
C LEU A 70 13.84 -1.79 -2.37
N GLU A 71 12.94 -0.84 -2.15
CA GLU A 71 11.96 -0.88 -1.05
C GLU A 71 10.90 -1.98 -1.25
N GLY A 72 10.49 -2.22 -2.49
CA GLY A 72 9.55 -3.28 -2.86
C GLY A 72 10.17 -4.68 -2.92
N GLY A 73 11.50 -4.79 -2.79
CA GLY A 73 12.21 -6.07 -2.82
C GLY A 73 12.07 -6.81 -4.16
N PHE A 74 11.86 -6.08 -5.27
CA PHE A 74 11.67 -6.70 -6.58
C PHE A 74 12.99 -7.30 -7.08
N THR A 75 12.96 -8.60 -7.40
CA THR A 75 14.14 -9.34 -7.88
C THR A 75 14.09 -9.61 -9.37
N THR A 76 12.87 -9.64 -9.95
CA THR A 76 12.66 -9.89 -11.37
C THR A 76 11.83 -8.78 -12.01
N LEU A 77 11.96 -8.61 -13.33
CA LEU A 77 11.09 -7.71 -14.09
C LEU A 77 9.62 -8.07 -13.95
N THR A 78 9.30 -9.36 -13.85
CA THR A 78 7.94 -9.85 -13.67
C THR A 78 7.33 -9.34 -12.37
N ASP A 79 8.09 -9.25 -11.29
CA ASP A 79 7.60 -8.73 -10.00
C ASP A 79 7.35 -7.22 -10.06
N VAL A 80 8.23 -6.50 -10.75
CA VAL A 80 8.05 -5.08 -11.06
C VAL A 80 6.75 -4.88 -11.85
N LEU A 81 6.50 -5.69 -12.89
CA LEU A 81 5.30 -5.61 -13.71
C LEU A 81 4.00 -5.94 -12.96
N LYS A 82 4.03 -6.85 -11.97
CA LYS A 82 2.85 -7.13 -11.11
C LYS A 82 2.39 -5.91 -10.30
N SER A 83 3.31 -5.00 -9.99
CA SER A 83 2.99 -3.77 -9.26
C SER A 83 2.40 -2.67 -10.15
N ALA A 84 2.55 -2.80 -11.47
CA ALA A 84 2.03 -1.82 -12.42
C ALA A 84 0.51 -1.99 -12.60
N PRO A 85 -0.27 -0.89 -12.54
CA PRO A 85 -1.72 -0.95 -12.69
C PRO A 85 -2.11 -1.42 -14.10
N GLY A 86 -3.09 -2.31 -14.17
CA GLY A 86 -3.60 -2.83 -15.45
C GLY A 86 -2.68 -3.84 -16.14
N ILE A 87 -1.54 -4.20 -15.55
CA ILE A 87 -0.65 -5.24 -16.06
C ILE A 87 -0.95 -6.56 -15.34
N LYS A 88 -1.16 -7.63 -16.11
CA LYS A 88 -1.20 -9.01 -15.62
C LYS A 88 0.00 -9.75 -16.21
N VAL A 89 0.67 -10.53 -15.37
CA VAL A 89 1.76 -11.40 -15.81
C VAL A 89 1.36 -12.85 -15.59
N SER A 90 1.64 -13.70 -16.57
CA SER A 90 1.50 -15.15 -16.41
C SER A 90 2.66 -15.66 -15.57
N GLN A 91 2.40 -16.63 -14.71
CA GLN A 91 3.51 -17.47 -14.26
C GLN A 91 3.93 -18.38 -15.42
N PRO A 92 5.23 -18.60 -15.65
CA PRO A 92 5.66 -19.67 -16.53
C PRO A 92 5.10 -20.98 -15.99
N GLY A 93 4.18 -21.58 -16.75
CA GLY A 93 3.56 -22.85 -16.39
C GLY A 93 4.61 -23.95 -16.34
N SER A 94 4.42 -24.93 -15.44
CA SER A 94 5.09 -26.22 -15.59
C SER A 94 4.62 -26.85 -16.91
N ALA A 95 5.48 -27.65 -17.56
CA ALA A 95 5.15 -28.30 -18.84
C ALA A 95 3.87 -29.14 -18.81
N LEU A 96 3.39 -29.51 -17.62
CA LEU A 96 2.15 -30.26 -17.40
C LEU A 96 0.90 -29.38 -17.26
N ASP A 97 1.03 -28.15 -16.75
CA ASP A 97 -0.13 -27.34 -16.32
C ASP A 97 -0.43 -26.15 -17.24
N GLY A 98 0.47 -25.80 -18.17
CA GLY A 98 0.29 -24.65 -19.06
C GLY A 98 0.22 -23.30 -18.30
N GLU A 99 0.12 -22.20 -19.03
CA GLU A 99 0.05 -20.87 -18.44
C GLU A 99 -1.27 -20.64 -17.67
N SER A 100 -1.18 -20.50 -16.35
CA SER A 100 -2.36 -20.26 -15.50
C SER A 100 -2.57 -18.75 -15.30
N PHE A 101 -3.62 -18.21 -15.93
CA PHE A 101 -4.19 -16.92 -15.56
C PHE A 101 -5.31 -17.16 -14.55
N LEU A 102 -5.00 -17.16 -13.26
CA LEU A 102 -6.05 -17.22 -12.22
C LEU A 102 -6.85 -15.91 -12.24
N MET A 103 -8.17 -16.05 -12.36
CA MET A 103 -9.14 -14.97 -12.59
C MET A 103 -9.75 -14.47 -11.28
#